data_AF-A0A5D0UNL9-F1
#
_entry.id   AF-A0A5D0UNL9-F1
#
_cell.length_a   1.000
_cell.length_b   1.000
_cell.length_c   1.000
_cell.angle_alpha   90.00
_cell.angle_beta   90.00
_cell.angle_gamma   90.00
#
_symmetry.space_group_name_H-M   'P 1'
#
loop_
_entity.id
_entity.type
_entity.pdbx_description
1 polymer ?
#
loop_
_entity_poly.entity_id
_entity_poly.type
_entity_poly.pdbx_seq_one_letter_code
_entity_poly.pdbx_strand_id
1 'polypeptide(L)'
;MVSRAAAGIVHGWANYFKHAVAKHTFHTLERFLWHRVIVWLKTRHRWTWKDVRRRLLGAHGTWQPISADGIVLINLARTPRITRYRYRGDTIPTPWANI
;
A
#
# COMPACT_ATOMS: atom_id res chain seq x y z
N MET A 1 -8.02 -11.37 -14.15
CA MET A 1 -8.20 -9.95 -14.53
C MET A 1 -8.32 -9.04 -13.30
N VAL A 2 -7.24 -8.88 -12.53
CA VAL A 2 -6.99 -7.62 -11.81
C VAL A 2 -6.11 -6.83 -12.76
N SER A 3 -6.56 -5.69 -13.26
CA SER A 3 -5.92 -4.98 -14.36
C SER A 3 -4.58 -4.39 -13.92
N ARG A 4 -3.52 -4.60 -14.73
CA ARG A 4 -2.16 -4.03 -14.51
C ARG A 4 -2.20 -2.51 -14.27
N ALA A 5 -3.18 -1.83 -14.87
CA ALA A 5 -3.41 -0.40 -14.70
C ALA A 5 -3.69 0.00 -13.24
N ALA A 6 -4.49 -0.76 -12.50
CA ALA A 6 -4.83 -0.42 -11.11
C ALA A 6 -3.61 -0.53 -10.18
N ALA A 7 -2.77 -1.55 -10.39
CA ALA A 7 -1.54 -1.72 -9.63
C ALA A 7 -0.54 -0.57 -9.90
N GLY A 8 -0.41 -0.14 -11.16
CA GLY A 8 0.47 0.96 -11.55
C GLY A 8 0.06 2.31 -10.96
N ILE A 9 -1.24 2.64 -11.01
CA ILE A 9 -1.77 3.91 -10.47
C ILE A 9 -1.51 4.00 -8.96
N VAL A 10 -1.81 2.94 -8.21
CA VAL A 10 -1.61 2.90 -6.75
C VAL A 10 -0.12 3.01 -6.39
N HIS A 11 0.77 2.38 -7.18
CA HIS A 11 2.21 2.48 -6.97
C HIS A 11 2.73 3.91 -7.24
N GLY A 12 2.26 4.55 -8.31
CA GLY A 12 2.59 5.95 -8.61
C GLY A 12 2.10 6.90 -7.53
N TRP A 13 0.89 6.69 -7.02
CA TRP A 13 0.32 7.46 -5.90
C TRP A 13 1.13 7.29 -4.62
N ALA A 14 1.47 6.05 -4.25
CA ALA A 14 2.28 5.77 -3.06
C ALA A 14 3.67 6.42 -3.14
N ASN A 15 4.29 6.43 -4.33
CA ASN A 15 5.57 7.09 -4.55
C ASN A 15 5.47 8.62 -4.51
N TYR A 16 4.41 9.21 -5.05
CA TYR A 16 4.15 10.65 -4.97
C TYR A 16 4.00 11.12 -3.52
N PHE A 17 3.24 10.38 -2.72
CA PHE A 17 2.97 10.70 -1.32
C PHE A 17 3.98 10.12 -0.33
N LYS A 18 5.15 9.62 -0.79
CA LYS A 18 6.16 9.00 0.08
C LYS A 18 6.69 9.92 1.19
N HIS A 19 6.58 11.23 1.02
CA HIS A 19 6.96 12.24 2.00
C HIS A 19 5.77 12.83 2.77
N ALA A 20 4.54 12.49 2.40
CA ALA A 20 3.36 12.99 3.08
C ALA A 20 3.13 12.24 4.41
N VAL A 21 2.64 12.96 5.43
CA VAL A 21 2.23 12.37 6.71
C VAL A 21 0.84 11.73 6.56
N ALA A 22 0.73 10.76 5.65
CA ALA A 22 -0.53 10.12 5.25
C ALA A 22 -0.59 8.62 5.59
N LYS A 23 0.33 8.14 6.45
CA LYS A 23 0.44 6.71 6.83
C LYS A 23 -0.90 6.13 7.32
N HIS A 24 -1.62 6.86 8.16
CA HIS A 24 -2.90 6.39 8.68
C HIS A 24 -3.94 6.23 7.56
N THR A 25 -4.02 7.21 6.66
CA THR A 25 -4.89 7.18 5.48
C THR A 25 -4.53 6.01 4.56
N PHE A 26 -3.25 5.75 4.33
CA PHE A 26 -2.81 4.61 3.51
C PHE A 26 -3.18 3.25 4.09
N HIS A 27 -3.11 3.08 5.42
CA HIS A 27 -3.61 1.86 6.06
C HIS A 27 -5.12 1.68 5.88
N THR A 28 -5.90 2.76 5.97
CA THR A 28 -7.35 2.72 5.71
C THR A 28 -7.65 2.34 4.26
N LEU A 29 -6.93 2.93 3.31
CA LEU A 29 -7.06 2.61 1.88
C LEU A 29 -6.68 1.15 1.58
N GLU A 30 -5.60 0.65 2.17
CA GLU A 30 -5.18 -0.74 2.03
C GLU A 30 -6.28 -1.71 2.48
N ARG A 31 -6.85 -1.46 3.67
CA ARG A 31 -7.94 -2.27 4.21
C ARG A 31 -9.17 -2.25 3.29
N PHE A 32 -9.54 -1.07 2.78
CA PHE A 32 -10.66 -0.91 1.87
C PHE A 32 -10.45 -1.70 0.56
N LEU A 33 -9.27 -1.57 -0.05
CA LEU A 33 -8.93 -2.25 -1.30
C LEU A 33 -8.86 -3.76 -1.10
N TRP A 34 -8.28 -4.23 0.01
CA TRP A 34 -8.26 -5.65 0.35
C TRP A 34 -9.68 -6.23 0.41
N HIS A 35 -10.60 -5.55 1.13
CA HIS A 35 -11.99 -6.01 1.24
C HIS A 35 -12.68 -6.04 -0.13
N ARG A 36 -12.50 -4.99 -0.96
CA ARG A 36 -13.08 -4.93 -2.31
C ARG A 36 -12.61 -6.08 -3.20
N VAL A 37 -11.31 -6.40 -3.18
CA VAL A 37 -10.78 -7.50 -4.01
C VAL A 37 -11.22 -8.86 -3.49
N ILE A 38 -11.27 -9.08 -2.17
CA ILE A 38 -11.79 -10.33 -1.60
C ILE A 38 -13.25 -10.54 -1.98
N VAL A 39 -14.11 -9.52 -1.83
CA VAL A 39 -15.52 -9.62 -2.24
C VAL A 39 -15.62 -9.94 -3.72
N TRP A 40 -14.85 -9.27 -4.57
CA TRP A 40 -14.84 -9.53 -6.00
C TRP A 40 -14.37 -10.95 -6.36
N LEU A 41 -13.32 -11.46 -5.72
CA LEU A 41 -12.86 -12.84 -5.90
C LEU A 41 -13.93 -13.85 -5.45
N LYS A 42 -14.58 -13.59 -4.32
CA LYS A 42 -15.69 -14.42 -3.84
C LYS A 42 -16.83 -14.46 -4.84
N THR A 43 -17.24 -13.32 -5.38
CA THR A 43 -18.32 -13.24 -6.37
C THR A 43 -17.92 -13.91 -7.68
N ARG A 44 -16.71 -13.66 -8.19
CA ARG A 44 -16.23 -14.23 -9.45
C ARG A 44 -16.10 -15.75 -9.40
N HIS A 45 -15.60 -16.30 -8.30
CA HIS A 45 -15.33 -17.73 -8.17
C HIS A 45 -16.37 -18.48 -7.32
N ARG A 46 -17.45 -17.81 -6.92
CA ARG A 46 -18.51 -18.33 -6.03
C ARG A 46 -17.95 -18.95 -4.74
N TRP A 47 -16.93 -18.33 -4.16
CA TRP A 47 -16.27 -18.83 -2.94
C TRP A 47 -17.03 -18.49 -1.66
N THR A 48 -17.02 -19.44 -0.73
CA THR A 48 -17.39 -19.19 0.66
C THR A 48 -16.24 -18.51 1.41
N TRP A 49 -16.51 -17.95 2.59
CA TRP A 49 -15.44 -17.45 3.47
C TRP A 49 -14.46 -18.55 3.92
N LYS A 50 -14.92 -19.81 3.99
CA LYS A 50 -14.08 -20.96 4.29
C LYS A 50 -13.06 -21.21 3.17
N ASP A 51 -13.47 -21.05 1.91
CA ASP A 51 -12.58 -21.20 0.76
C ASP A 51 -11.56 -20.06 0.67
N VAL A 52 -11.99 -18.83 0.95
CA VAL A 52 -11.08 -17.67 1.07
C VAL A 52 -10.01 -17.94 2.12
N ARG A 53 -10.42 -18.37 3.33
CA ARG A 53 -9.48 -18.69 4.40
C ARG A 53 -8.55 -19.84 4.00
N ARG A 54 -9.07 -20.90 3.38
CA ARG A 54 -8.26 -22.04 2.94
C ARG A 54 -7.19 -21.64 1.90
N ARG A 55 -7.52 -20.69 1.01
CA ARG A 55 -6.65 -20.32 -0.12
C ARG A 55 -5.70 -19.17 0.19
N LEU A 56 -6.09 -18.25 1.07
CA LEU A 56 -5.35 -17.01 1.34
C LEU A 56 -4.82 -16.92 2.77
N LEU A 57 -5.11 -17.88 3.65
CA LEU A 57 -4.46 -17.96 4.96
C LEU A 57 -3.30 -18.94 4.88
N GLY A 58 -2.10 -18.48 5.22
CA GLY A 58 -0.90 -19.32 5.28
C GLY A 58 -0.92 -20.29 6.46
N ALA A 59 0.02 -21.23 6.46
CA ALA A 59 0.17 -22.26 7.50
C ALA A 59 0.27 -21.68 8.93
N HIS A 60 0.83 -20.46 9.07
CA HIS A 60 0.99 -19.77 10.35
C HIS A 60 -0.19 -18.86 10.72
N GLY A 61 -1.33 -18.95 10.02
CA GLY A 61 -2.48 -18.08 10.30
C GLY A 61 -2.32 -16.64 9.79
N THR A 62 -1.30 -16.37 8.97
CA THR A 62 -1.07 -15.06 8.36
C THR A 62 -1.77 -14.96 7.00
N TRP A 63 -2.42 -13.83 6.73
CA TRP A 63 -3.01 -13.58 5.42
C TRP A 63 -1.90 -13.44 4.38
N GLN A 64 -1.94 -14.30 3.37
CA GLN A 64 -1.03 -14.25 2.25
C GLN A 64 -1.37 -13.04 1.38
N PRO A 65 -0.35 -12.36 0.81
CA PRO A 65 -0.59 -11.30 -0.16
C PRO A 65 -1.38 -11.88 -1.35
N ILE A 66 -2.51 -11.24 -1.69
CA ILE A 66 -3.27 -11.64 -2.87
C ILE A 66 -2.38 -11.37 -4.07
N SER A 67 -2.04 -12.38 -4.87
CA SER A 67 -1.22 -12.20 -6.07
C SER A 67 -1.84 -12.88 -7.27
N ALA A 68 -1.66 -12.28 -8.45
CA ALA A 68 -2.08 -12.85 -9.73
C ALA A 68 -1.01 -12.53 -10.77
N ASP A 69 -0.57 -13.54 -11.53
CA ASP A 69 0.43 -13.39 -12.61
C ASP A 69 1.72 -12.67 -12.16
N GLY A 70 2.20 -12.99 -10.95
CA GLY A 70 3.39 -12.36 -10.34
C GLY A 70 3.16 -10.95 -9.78
N ILE A 71 1.95 -10.40 -9.90
CA ILE A 71 1.59 -9.09 -9.37
C ILE A 71 0.91 -9.27 -8.02
N VAL A 72 1.60 -8.85 -6.96
CA VAL A 72 1.02 -8.79 -5.63
C VAL A 72 0.07 -7.59 -5.57
N LEU A 73 -1.19 -7.86 -5.26
CA LEU A 73 -2.19 -6.88 -4.88
C LEU A 73 -1.70 -6.18 -3.61
N ILE A 74 -1.16 -4.99 -3.83
CA ILE A 74 -1.17 -3.83 -2.93
C ILE A 74 -0.80 -4.16 -1.48
N ASN A 75 0.49 -4.02 -1.18
CA ASN A 75 0.96 -3.75 0.17
C ASN A 75 1.26 -2.25 0.27
N LEU A 76 0.21 -1.44 0.42
CA LEU A 76 0.30 0.03 0.52
C LEU A 76 1.07 0.45 1.77
N ALA A 77 1.01 -0.33 2.86
CA ALA A 77 1.82 -0.11 4.06
C ALA A 77 3.33 -0.26 3.83
N ARG A 78 3.76 -0.93 2.75
CA ARG A 78 5.17 -0.98 2.32
C ARG A 78 5.60 0.30 1.57
N THR A 79 4.83 1.39 1.69
CA THR A 79 5.29 2.73 1.33
C THR A 79 6.56 3.05 2.11
N PRO A 80 7.62 3.58 1.46
CA PRO A 80 8.93 3.72 2.07
C PRO A 80 8.91 4.58 3.33
N ARG A 81 9.79 4.22 4.26
CA ARG A 81 10.07 4.90 5.53
C ARG A 81 10.00 6.42 5.36
N ILE A 82 9.07 7.05 6.11
CA ILE A 82 8.98 8.51 6.25
C ILE A 82 10.35 9.00 6.71
N THR A 83 11.11 9.63 5.81
CA THR A 83 12.31 10.37 6.20
C THR A 83 11.83 11.71 6.68
N ARG A 84 11.56 11.80 7.99
CA ARG A 84 11.27 13.10 8.61
C ARG A 84 12.48 14.00 8.40
N TYR A 85 12.21 15.25 8.05
CA TYR A 85 13.18 16.31 7.87
C TYR A 85 14.32 16.15 8.88
N ARG A 86 15.53 15.86 8.39
CA ARG A 86 16.71 15.80 9.24
C ARG A 86 17.03 17.25 9.61
N TYR A 87 16.97 17.56 10.91
CA TYR A 87 17.42 18.86 11.41
C TYR A 87 18.82 19.16 10.83
N ARG A 88 18.92 20.24 10.05
CA ARG A 88 20.17 20.67 9.40
C ARG A 88 20.93 21.73 10.23
N GLY A 89 20.43 22.11 11.40
CA GLY A 89 20.98 23.22 12.18
C GLY A 89 21.09 24.50 11.37
N ASP A 90 21.95 25.41 11.82
CA ASP A 90 22.26 26.69 11.18
C ASP A 90 23.20 26.54 9.96
N THR A 91 23.40 25.32 9.46
CA THR A 91 24.30 25.00 8.34
C THR A 91 23.77 25.46 6.98
N ILE A 92 22.51 25.92 6.90
CA ILE A 92 21.94 26.48 5.68
C ILE A 92 22.30 27.97 5.67
N PRO A 93 23.21 28.44 4.79
CA PRO A 93 23.52 29.85 4.71
C PRO A 93 22.24 30.62 4.33
N THR A 94 21.90 31.63 5.12
CA THR A 94 20.79 32.54 4.84
C THR A 94 21.23 33.47 3.70
N PRO A 95 20.52 33.49 2.55
CA PRO A 95 20.94 34.25 1.39
C PRO A 95 20.87 35.78 1.57
N TRP A 96 20.32 36.25 2.70
CA TRP A 96 20.05 37.67 2.96
C TRP A 96 20.72 38.17 4.25
N ALA A 97 21.81 37.54 4.70
CA ALA A 97 22.50 37.92 5.93
C ALA A 97 23.14 39.33 5.91
N ASN A 98 23.11 40.03 4.77
CA ASN A 98 23.67 41.37 4.59
C ASN A 98 22.63 42.35 4.02
N ILE A 99 21.55 42.61 4.77
CA ILE A 99 20.72 43.82 4.59
C ILE A 99 20.74 44.58 5.91
#